data_AF-A0A951PAR6-F1
#
_entry.id   AF-A0A951PAR6-F1
#
_cell.length_a   1.000
_cell.length_b   1.000
_cell.length_c   1.000
_cell.angle_alpha   90.00
_cell.angle_beta   90.00
_cell.angle_gamma   90.00
#
_symmetry.space_group_name_H-M   'P 1'
#
loop_
_entity.id
_entity.type
_entity.pdbx_description
1 polymer ?
#
loop_
_entity_poly.entity_id
_entity_poly.type
_entity_poly.pdbx_seq_one_letter_code
_entity_poly.pdbx_strand_id
1 'polypeptide(L)'
;MSDPEITTELLQTIDILEELEELMDLAPSLDIEDILQEAWLKISLTFPEDFREATSLDAGSEGLRRYLRVRAFFADPIQHPLSQEDLAIYYQNLKPPDAENDATDIE
;
A
#
# COMPACT_ATOMS: atom_id res chain seq x y z
N MET A 1 7.82 4.17 -18.57
CA MET A 1 7.45 5.59 -18.45
C MET A 1 6.35 5.65 -17.43
N SER A 2 6.57 6.28 -16.27
CA SER A 2 5.49 6.52 -15.30
C SER A 2 4.76 7.77 -15.75
N ASP A 3 3.48 7.66 -16.05
CA ASP A 3 2.66 8.81 -16.44
C ASP A 3 2.54 9.77 -15.24
N PRO A 4 2.87 11.07 -15.43
CA PRO A 4 2.83 12.06 -14.35
C PRO A 4 1.41 12.31 -13.81
N GLU A 5 0.38 12.07 -14.63
CA GLU A 5 -1.04 12.16 -14.22
C GLU A 5 -1.39 11.06 -13.19
N ILE A 6 -0.98 9.81 -13.45
CA ILE A 6 -1.16 8.68 -12.51
C ILE A 6 -0.49 8.97 -11.16
N THR A 7 0.64 9.67 -11.17
CA THR A 7 1.37 10.01 -9.95
C THR A 7 0.62 11.05 -9.11
N THR A 8 -0.07 11.99 -9.74
CA THR A 8 -0.83 13.05 -9.03
C THR A 8 -2.10 12.48 -8.40
N GLU A 9 -2.83 11.63 -9.12
CA GLU A 9 -4.03 10.96 -8.60
C GLU A 9 -3.70 10.02 -7.43
N LEU A 10 -2.56 9.31 -7.49
CA LEU A 10 -2.10 8.47 -6.39
C LEU A 10 -1.71 9.28 -5.15
N LEU A 11 -1.10 10.46 -5.32
CA LEU A 11 -0.80 11.35 -4.19
C LEU A 11 -2.07 11.88 -3.53
N GLN A 12 -3.09 12.26 -4.30
CA GLN A 12 -4.39 12.66 -3.74
C GLN A 12 -5.08 11.51 -3.01
N THR A 13 -4.92 10.29 -3.52
CA THR A 13 -5.44 9.09 -2.88
C THR A 13 -4.76 8.83 -1.53
N ILE A 14 -3.44 9.09 -1.42
CA ILE A 14 -2.69 9.03 -0.15
C ILE A 14 -3.29 10.00 0.86
N ASP A 15 -3.49 11.26 0.47
CA ASP A 15 -4.01 12.29 1.37
C ASP A 15 -5.41 11.90 1.92
N ILE A 16 -6.28 11.35 1.05
CA ILE A 16 -7.61 10.86 1.47
C ILE A 16 -7.48 9.69 2.45
N LEU A 17 -6.57 8.75 2.22
CA LEU A 17 -6.38 7.60 3.11
C LEU A 17 -5.87 8.02 4.48
N GLU A 18 -4.95 8.98 4.55
CA GLU A 18 -4.43 9.52 5.82
C GLU A 18 -5.53 10.17 6.64
N GLU A 19 -6.32 11.04 6.01
CA GLU A 19 -7.44 11.69 6.70
C GLU A 19 -8.47 10.65 7.17
N LEU A 20 -8.73 9.62 6.38
CA LEU A 20 -9.69 8.58 6.74
C LEU A 20 -9.19 7.68 7.87
N GLU A 21 -7.89 7.33 7.87
CA GLU A 21 -7.22 6.61 8.95
C GLU A 21 -7.25 7.43 10.26
N GLU A 22 -6.95 8.73 10.20
CA GLU A 22 -7.04 9.63 11.35
C GLU A 22 -8.48 9.74 11.89
N LEU A 23 -9.47 9.79 11.00
CA LEU A 23 -10.88 9.81 11.40
C LEU A 23 -11.33 8.51 12.07
N MET A 24 -10.80 7.35 11.65
CA MET A 24 -11.09 6.07 12.31
C MET A 24 -10.52 6.05 13.73
N ASP A 25 -9.27 6.49 13.91
CA ASP A 25 -8.62 6.56 15.24
C ASP A 25 -9.34 7.51 16.20
N LEU A 26 -9.99 8.53 15.66
CA LEU A 26 -10.73 9.55 16.40
C LEU A 26 -12.25 9.32 16.41
N ALA A 27 -12.73 8.17 15.95
CA ALA A 27 -14.15 7.91 15.79
C ALA A 27 -14.89 8.08 17.13
N PRO A 28 -15.96 8.91 17.20
CA PRO A 28 -16.67 9.19 18.44
C PRO A 28 -17.54 8.02 18.90
N SER A 29 -17.73 7.00 18.06
CA SER A 29 -18.49 5.78 18.33
C SER A 29 -18.17 4.69 17.31
N LEU A 30 -18.37 3.43 17.71
CA LEU A 30 -18.19 2.26 16.83
C LEU A 30 -19.00 2.37 15.53
N ASP A 31 -20.24 2.90 15.58
CA ASP A 31 -21.06 3.09 14.37
C ASP A 31 -20.39 4.02 13.33
N ILE A 32 -19.60 4.99 13.78
CA ILE A 32 -18.88 5.92 12.90
C ILE A 32 -17.60 5.27 12.41
N GLU A 33 -16.89 4.55 13.27
CA GLU A 33 -15.72 3.74 12.90
C GLU A 33 -16.08 2.73 11.79
N ASP A 34 -17.21 2.03 11.91
CA ASP A 34 -17.71 1.08 10.91
C ASP A 34 -17.98 1.74 9.56
N ILE A 35 -18.59 2.95 9.56
CA ILE A 35 -18.84 3.72 8.32
C ILE A 35 -17.52 4.14 7.66
N LEU A 36 -16.55 4.57 8.46
CA LEU A 36 -15.24 4.97 7.97
C LEU A 36 -14.46 3.77 7.43
N GLN A 37 -14.54 2.61 8.10
CA GLN A 37 -13.95 1.37 7.63
C GLN A 37 -14.59 0.90 6.31
N GLU A 38 -15.90 1.04 6.15
CA GLU A 38 -16.58 0.71 4.88
C GLU A 38 -16.15 1.68 3.76
N ALA A 39 -15.97 2.96 4.06
CA ALA A 39 -15.43 3.93 3.10
C ALA A 39 -14.00 3.58 2.69
N TRP A 40 -13.15 3.18 3.64
CA TRP A 40 -11.78 2.72 3.40
C TRP A 40 -11.76 1.52 2.44
N LEU A 41 -12.60 0.51 2.70
CA LEU A 41 -12.75 -0.68 1.87
C LEU A 41 -13.17 -0.33 0.44
N LYS A 42 -14.08 0.63 0.26
CA LYS A 42 -14.50 1.06 -1.08
C LYS A 42 -13.38 1.77 -1.83
N ILE A 43 -12.58 2.59 -1.13
CA ILE A 43 -11.42 3.26 -1.72
C ILE A 43 -10.36 2.24 -2.12
N SER A 44 -10.04 1.26 -1.27
CA SER A 44 -9.02 0.25 -1.58
C SER A 44 -9.36 -0.63 -2.79
N LEU A 45 -10.64 -0.82 -3.10
CA LEU A 45 -11.09 -1.49 -4.31
C LEU A 45 -10.80 -0.69 -5.60
N THR A 46 -10.56 0.62 -5.51
CA THR A 46 -10.22 1.46 -6.67
C THR A 46 -8.74 1.45 -7.01
N PHE A 47 -7.89 0.87 -6.16
CA PHE A 47 -6.46 0.86 -6.38
C PHE A 47 -6.05 -0.04 -7.56
N PRO A 48 -4.93 0.30 -8.24
CA PRO A 48 -4.32 -0.56 -9.25
C PRO A 48 -4.08 -1.98 -8.74
N GLU A 49 -4.18 -2.98 -9.62
CA GLU A 49 -4.03 -4.38 -9.24
C GLU A 49 -2.63 -4.69 -8.70
N ASP A 50 -1.60 -4.16 -9.36
CA ASP A 50 -0.21 -4.26 -8.95
C ASP A 50 0.05 -3.58 -7.59
N PHE A 51 -0.71 -2.54 -7.26
CA PHE A 51 -0.67 -1.93 -5.94
C PHE A 51 -1.24 -2.85 -4.87
N ARG A 52 -2.43 -3.42 -5.09
CA ARG A 52 -3.09 -4.31 -4.12
C ARG A 52 -2.28 -5.58 -3.88
N GLU A 53 -1.63 -6.11 -4.91
CA GLU A 53 -0.69 -7.23 -4.77
C GLU A 53 0.54 -6.86 -3.94
N ALA A 54 1.07 -5.65 -4.11
CA ALA A 54 2.26 -5.19 -3.38
C ALA A 54 1.99 -4.75 -1.94
N THR A 55 0.72 -4.57 -1.56
CA THR A 55 0.30 -4.02 -0.27
C THR A 55 -0.68 -4.91 0.47
N SER A 56 -0.68 -6.23 0.21
CA SER A 56 -1.65 -7.15 0.81
C SER A 56 -1.65 -7.14 2.34
N LEU A 57 -0.55 -6.74 2.98
CA LEU A 57 -0.40 -6.61 4.43
C LEU A 57 -0.51 -5.17 4.96
N ASP A 58 -0.47 -4.16 4.08
CA ASP A 58 -0.38 -2.73 4.43
C ASP A 58 -0.99 -1.90 3.30
N ALA A 59 -2.31 -2.03 3.08
CA ALA A 59 -3.03 -1.29 2.02
C ALA A 59 -3.41 0.15 2.44
N GLY A 60 -2.83 0.64 3.53
CA GLY A 60 -3.02 2.00 4.03
C GLY A 60 -2.17 3.04 3.31
N SER A 61 -2.26 4.27 3.79
CA SER A 61 -1.51 5.42 3.26
C SER A 61 0.00 5.19 3.17
N GLU A 62 0.60 4.61 4.21
CA GLU A 62 2.04 4.36 4.27
C GLU A 62 2.48 3.25 3.30
N GLY A 63 1.65 2.22 3.10
CA GLY A 63 1.88 1.22 2.06
C GLY A 63 1.87 1.82 0.65
N LEU A 64 0.96 2.77 0.39
CA LEU A 64 0.88 3.52 -0.87
C LEU A 64 2.11 4.39 -1.11
N ARG A 65 2.60 5.08 -0.07
CA ARG A 65 3.87 5.81 -0.11
C ARG A 65 5.07 4.89 -0.37
N ARG A 66 5.10 3.71 0.25
CA ARG A 66 6.20 2.74 0.08
C ARG A 66 6.23 2.17 -1.34
N TYR A 67 5.08 1.78 -1.89
CA TYR A 67 4.97 1.33 -3.28
C TYR A 67 5.45 2.40 -4.27
N LEU A 68 5.05 3.67 -4.08
CA LEU A 68 5.51 4.76 -4.95
C LEU A 68 7.03 4.96 -4.89
N ARG A 69 7.62 4.91 -3.69
CA ARG A 69 9.08 5.00 -3.50
C ARG A 69 9.81 3.86 -4.23
N VAL A 70 9.32 2.64 -4.08
CA VAL A 70 9.91 1.46 -4.73
C VAL A 70 9.78 1.53 -6.25
N ARG A 71 8.63 1.96 -6.77
CA ARG A 71 8.44 2.20 -8.21
C ARG A 71 9.37 3.27 -8.75
N ALA A 72 9.56 4.37 -8.02
CA ALA A 72 10.50 5.42 -8.41
C ALA A 72 11.94 4.89 -8.45
N PHE A 73 12.34 4.06 -7.48
CA PHE A 73 13.63 3.38 -7.47
C PHE A 73 13.84 2.45 -8.69
N PHE A 74 12.84 1.64 -9.04
CA PHE A 74 12.96 0.78 -10.23
C PHE A 74 12.93 1.57 -11.56
N ALA A 75 12.34 2.76 -11.57
CA ALA A 75 12.32 3.63 -12.75
C ALA A 75 13.65 4.38 -12.94
N ASP A 76 14.23 4.92 -11.86
CA ASP A 76 15.53 5.60 -11.86
C ASP A 76 16.24 5.44 -10.49
N PRO A 77 17.04 4.39 -10.31
CA PRO A 77 17.67 4.10 -9.01
C PRO A 77 18.80 5.08 -8.64
N ILE A 78 19.28 5.87 -9.61
CA ILE A 78 20.33 6.88 -9.38
C ILE A 78 19.70 8.15 -8.77
N GLN A 79 18.54 8.56 -9.27
CA GLN A 79 17.81 9.74 -8.77
C GLN A 79 16.96 9.43 -7.54
N HIS A 80 16.50 8.18 -7.38
CA HIS A 80 15.62 7.76 -6.30
C HIS A 80 16.23 6.59 -5.52
N PRO A 81 17.33 6.79 -4.78
CA PRO A 81 17.93 5.73 -3.98
C PRO A 81 16.95 5.27 -2.89
N LEU A 82 16.85 3.95 -2.74
CA LEU A 82 16.00 3.32 -1.73
C LEU A 82 16.87 2.54 -0.73
N SER A 83 16.46 2.55 0.54
CA SER A 83 17.14 1.77 1.57
C SER A 83 16.87 0.27 1.38
N GLN A 84 17.77 -0.59 1.89
CA GLN A 84 17.53 -2.04 1.94
C GLN A 84 16.32 -2.40 2.81
N GLU A 85 16.04 -1.61 3.85
CA GLU A 85 14.91 -1.82 4.76
C GLU A 85 13.58 -1.58 4.05
N ASP A 86 13.44 -0.47 3.31
CA ASP A 86 12.25 -0.17 2.52
C ASP A 86 11.98 -1.25 1.45
N LEU A 87 13.04 -1.74 0.80
CA LEU A 87 12.97 -2.84 -0.17
C LEU A 87 12.54 -4.16 0.49
N ALA A 88 13.06 -4.45 1.68
CA ALA A 88 12.70 -5.66 2.42
C ALA A 88 11.22 -5.64 2.85
N ILE A 89 10.71 -4.50 3.34
CA ILE A 89 9.30 -4.36 3.73
C ILE A 89 8.39 -4.51 2.50
N TYR A 90 8.76 -3.92 1.36
CA TYR A 90 8.02 -4.10 0.11
C TYR A 90 7.92 -5.58 -0.30
N TYR A 91 9.01 -6.35 -0.22
CA TYR A 91 8.98 -7.78 -0.52
C TYR A 91 8.21 -8.62 0.50
N GLN A 92 8.19 -8.23 1.76
CA GLN A 92 7.35 -8.88 2.77
C GLN A 92 5.87 -8.70 2.46
N ASN A 93 5.47 -7.51 2.02
CA ASN A 93 4.09 -7.20 1.66
C ASN A 93 3.65 -7.80 0.30
N LEU A 94 4.60 -8.20 -0.55
CA LEU A 94 4.36 -8.91 -1.81
C LEU A 94 4.11 -10.42 -1.63
N LYS A 95 4.54 -11.00 -0.51
CA LYS A 95 4.30 -12.42 -0.26
C LYS A 95 2.84 -12.60 0.17
N PRO A 96 1.99 -13.30 -0.60
CA PRO A 96 0.70 -13.72 -0.08
C PRO A 96 0.94 -14.59 1.16
N PRO A 97 0.06 -14.52 2.18
CA PRO A 97 0.21 -15.28 3.43
C PRO A 97 0.31 -16.80 3.22
N ASP A 98 -0.08 -17.32 2.06
CA ASP A 98 0.02 -18.73 1.69
C ASP A 98 1.36 -19.15 1.03
N ALA A 99 2.29 -18.22 0.78
CA ALA A 99 3.58 -18.54 0.15
C ALA A 99 4.61 -19.18 1.12
N GLU A 100 4.25 -19.40 2.40
CA GLU A 100 5.11 -20.10 3.36
C GLU A 100 4.86 -21.62 3.43
N ASN A 101 3.91 -22.17 2.68
CA ASN A 101 3.54 -23.59 2.80
C ASN A 101 4.10 -24.52 1.72
N ASP A 102 5.11 -24.10 0.95
CA ASP A 102 5.70 -24.92 -0.13
C ASP A 102 7.23 -25.08 0.00
N ALA A 103 7.73 -25.17 1.23
CA ALA A 103 9.15 -25.43 1.53
C ALA A 103 9.39 -26.58 2.53
N THR A 104 8.45 -27.50 2.68
CA THR A 104 8.68 -28.80 3.35
C THR A 104 7.96 -29.90 2.59
N ASP A 105 8.61 -30.42 1.56
CA ASP A 105 8.80 -31.86 1.35
C ASP A 105 9.49 -32.09 0.00
N ILE A 106 10.82 -32.14 0.03
CA ILE A 106 11.56 -32.94 -0.93
C ILE A 106 12.28 -34.00 -0.08
N GLU A 107 11.77 -35.23 -0.19
CA GLU A 107 12.36 -36.48 0.33
C GLU A 107 13.86 -36.64 0.00
#